data_AF-A0A7J3EP20-F1
#
_entry.id   AF-A0A7J3EP20-F1
#
_cell.length_a   1.000
_cell.length_b   1.000
_cell.length_c   1.000
_cell.angle_alpha   90.00
_cell.angle_beta   90.00
_cell.angle_gamma   90.00
#
_symmetry.space_group_name_H-M   'P 1'
#
loop_
_entity.id
_entity.type
_entity.pdbx_description
1 polymer ?
#
loop_
_entity_poly.entity_id
_entity_poly.type
_entity_poly.pdbx_seq_one_letter_code
_entity_poly.pdbx_strand_id
1 'polypeptide(L)'
;MSILDQFIVWLLMFAIPVLYTSVGFAGGSAFIAMLLLQGYSPGEASFYGLAFNSISAATSLVRWRIHFERSLAWYLVGAVPLAYLGGQLRIYEETLRIIMGGAIILSGIAALVATAPLRTRSINAA
;
A
#
# COMPACT_ATOMS: atom_id res chain seq x y z
N MET A 1 -15.10 -22.06 2.56
CA MET A 1 -14.70 -21.60 1.22
C MET A 1 -14.49 -22.81 0.35
N SER A 2 -14.92 -22.76 -0.91
CA SER A 2 -14.59 -23.83 -1.87
C SER A 2 -13.09 -23.81 -2.19
N ILE A 3 -12.54 -24.93 -2.68
CA ILE A 3 -11.13 -25.01 -3.13
C ILE A 3 -10.81 -23.96 -4.20
N LEU A 4 -11.79 -23.64 -5.05
CA LEU A 4 -11.64 -22.62 -6.09
C LEU A 4 -11.48 -21.22 -5.49
N ASP A 5 -12.27 -20.89 -4.47
CA ASP A 5 -12.17 -19.59 -3.77
C ASP A 5 -10.78 -19.43 -3.15
N GLN A 6 -10.27 -20.49 -2.50
CA GLN A 6 -8.96 -20.47 -1.89
C GLN A 6 -7.87 -20.22 -2.93
N PHE A 7 -7.92 -20.93 -4.06
CA PHE A 7 -6.94 -20.79 -5.15
C PHE A 7 -6.95 -19.38 -5.74
N ILE A 8 -8.14 -18.80 -5.95
CA ILE A 8 -8.28 -17.42 -6.44
C ILE A 8 -7.61 -16.44 -5.47
N VAL A 9 -7.83 -16.59 -4.16
CA VAL A 9 -7.22 -15.66 -3.20
C VAL A 9 -5.69 -15.81 -3.17
N TRP A 10 -5.15 -17.04 -3.18
CA TRP A 10 -3.70 -17.23 -3.26
C TRP A 10 -3.08 -16.62 -4.52
N LEU A 11 -3.74 -16.77 -5.67
CA LEU A 11 -3.31 -16.17 -6.93
C LEU A 11 -3.31 -14.64 -6.83
N LEU A 12 -4.36 -14.04 -6.27
CA LEU A 12 -4.47 -12.59 -6.07
C LEU A 12 -3.42 -12.07 -5.08
N MET A 13 -3.18 -12.80 -3.98
CA MET A 13 -2.14 -12.48 -3.00
C MET A 13 -0.73 -12.52 -3.58
N PHE A 14 -0.50 -13.28 -4.65
CA PHE A 14 0.76 -13.26 -5.38
C PHE A 14 0.80 -12.16 -6.45
N ALA A 15 -0.24 -12.09 -7.30
CA ALA A 15 -0.26 -11.21 -8.46
C ALA A 15 -0.30 -9.72 -8.08
N ILE A 16 -1.10 -9.33 -7.08
CA ILE A 16 -1.30 -7.93 -6.71
C ILE A 16 0.02 -7.29 -6.22
N PRO A 17 0.76 -7.90 -5.27
CA PRO A 17 2.12 -7.48 -4.92
C PRO A 17 3.06 -7.28 -6.10
N VAL A 18 3.10 -8.24 -7.02
CA VAL A 18 3.99 -8.20 -8.20
C VAL A 18 3.61 -7.02 -9.11
N LEU A 19 2.33 -6.84 -9.38
CA LEU A 19 1.84 -5.74 -10.21
C LEU A 19 2.11 -4.38 -9.56
N TYR A 20 1.82 -4.23 -8.25
CA TYR A 20 2.05 -2.98 -7.52
C TYR A 20 3.54 -2.60 -7.46
N THR A 21 4.40 -3.56 -7.16
CA THR A 21 5.85 -3.33 -7.10
C THR A 21 6.46 -3.03 -8.47
N SER A 22 5.90 -3.58 -9.56
CA SER A 22 6.39 -3.32 -10.94
C SER A 22 6.33 -1.83 -11.33
N VAL A 23 5.30 -1.13 -10.88
CA VAL A 23 5.11 0.32 -11.10
C VAL A 23 5.75 1.18 -10.00
N GLY A 24 6.36 0.55 -8.99
CA GLY A 24 7.00 1.24 -7.85
C GLY A 24 6.03 1.66 -6.74
N PHE A 25 4.80 1.15 -6.72
CA PHE A 25 3.84 1.37 -5.64
C PHE A 25 3.94 0.29 -4.58
N ALA A 26 3.98 0.68 -3.30
CA ALA A 26 3.90 -0.26 -2.18
C ALA A 26 2.42 -0.62 -1.91
N GLY A 27 1.99 -1.79 -2.40
CA GLY A 27 0.59 -2.26 -2.37
C GLY A 27 0.09 -2.82 -1.03
N GLY A 28 0.67 -2.40 0.10
CA GLY A 28 0.40 -3.03 1.40
C GLY A 28 -1.04 -2.95 1.87
N SER A 29 -1.79 -1.88 1.58
CA SER A 29 -3.18 -1.75 2.02
C SER A 29 -4.11 -2.80 1.38
N ALA A 30 -3.91 -3.08 0.08
CA ALA A 30 -4.65 -4.13 -0.61
C ALA A 30 -4.27 -5.53 -0.09
N PHE A 31 -2.99 -5.73 0.20
CA PHE A 31 -2.49 -6.98 0.79
C PHE A 31 -3.06 -7.24 2.19
N ILE A 32 -3.08 -6.23 3.06
CA ILE A 32 -3.71 -6.30 4.39
C ILE A 32 -5.21 -6.62 4.26
N ALA A 33 -5.92 -5.93 3.36
CA ALA A 33 -7.35 -6.18 3.15
C ALA A 33 -7.63 -7.63 2.71
N MET A 34 -6.80 -8.21 1.84
CA MET A 34 -6.92 -9.62 1.44
C MET A 34 -6.67 -10.58 2.60
N LEU A 35 -5.67 -10.32 3.45
CA LEU A 35 -5.43 -11.14 4.64
C LEU A 35 -6.63 -11.11 5.60
N LEU A 36 -7.22 -9.94 5.82
CA LEU A 36 -8.44 -9.79 6.63
C LEU A 36 -9.66 -10.48 6.01
N LEU A 37 -9.75 -10.54 4.68
CA LEU A 37 -10.81 -11.29 3.99
C LEU A 37 -10.64 -12.81 4.13
N GLN A 38 -9.41 -13.29 4.24
CA GLN A 38 -9.10 -14.71 4.48
C GLN A 38 -9.27 -15.13 5.94
N GLY A 39 -9.61 -14.19 6.84
CA GLY A 39 -9.82 -14.47 8.26
C GLY A 39 -8.55 -14.45 9.10
N TYR A 40 -7.44 -13.90 8.60
CA TYR A 40 -6.29 -13.59 9.45
C TYR A 40 -6.67 -12.51 10.46
N SER A 41 -6.11 -12.60 11.66
CA SER A 41 -6.33 -11.58 12.67
C SER A 41 -5.74 -10.23 12.24
N PRO A 42 -6.24 -9.09 12.76
CA PRO A 42 -5.66 -7.78 12.47
C PRO A 42 -4.17 -7.67 12.79
N GLY A 43 -3.71 -8.37 13.82
CA GLY A 43 -2.29 -8.43 14.20
C GLY A 43 -1.44 -9.13 13.14
N GLU A 44 -1.87 -10.31 12.69
CA GLU A 44 -1.18 -11.05 11.62
C GLU A 44 -1.21 -10.29 10.30
N ALA A 45 -2.37 -9.76 9.92
CA ALA A 45 -2.51 -8.98 8.69
C ALA A 45 -1.58 -7.75 8.69
N SER A 46 -1.48 -7.05 9.83
CA SER A 46 -0.57 -5.92 9.99
C SER A 46 0.89 -6.34 9.94
N PHE A 47 1.26 -7.46 10.56
CA PHE A 47 2.64 -7.97 10.54
C PHE A 47 3.08 -8.33 9.12
N TYR A 48 2.28 -9.13 8.41
CA TYR A 48 2.58 -9.51 7.02
C TYR A 48 2.55 -8.30 6.08
N GLY A 49 1.61 -7.37 6.28
CA GLY A 49 1.53 -6.11 5.54
C GLY A 49 2.77 -5.24 5.72
N LEU A 50 3.30 -5.15 6.94
CA LEU A 50 4.52 -4.41 7.25
C LEU A 50 5.74 -5.05 6.59
N ALA A 51 5.88 -6.38 6.66
CA ALA A 51 6.97 -7.10 6.00
C ALA A 51 6.95 -6.85 4.48
N PHE A 52 5.78 -6.99 3.86
CA PHE A 52 5.61 -6.74 2.43
C PHE A 52 5.95 -5.28 2.05
N ASN A 53 5.40 -4.31 2.77
CA ASN A 53 5.68 -2.90 2.52
C ASN A 53 7.16 -2.56 2.70
N SER A 54 7.84 -3.15 3.68
CA SER A 54 9.27 -2.91 3.91
C SER A 54 10.12 -3.39 2.73
N ILE A 55 9.82 -4.58 2.19
CA ILE A 55 10.51 -5.12 1.01
C ILE A 55 10.24 -4.22 -0.21
N SER A 56 8.97 -3.87 -0.45
CA SER A 56 8.58 -3.00 -1.57
C SER A 56 9.17 -1.58 -1.47
N ALA A 57 9.28 -1.04 -0.26
CA ALA A 57 9.89 0.26 -0.01
C ALA A 57 11.41 0.19 -0.23
N ALA A 58 12.07 -0.89 0.20
CA ALA A 58 13.50 -1.09 -0.01
C ALA A 58 13.84 -1.19 -1.51
N THR A 59 13.06 -1.94 -2.30
CA THR A 59 13.27 -2.02 -3.76
C THR A 59 13.07 -0.66 -4.44
N SER A 60 12.05 0.09 -4.01
CA SER A 60 11.78 1.44 -4.51
C SER A 60 12.88 2.43 -4.12
N LEU A 61 13.38 2.36 -2.88
CA LEU A 61 14.50 3.17 -2.41
C LEU A 61 15.75 2.92 -3.24
N VAL A 62 16.09 1.66 -3.52
CA VAL A 62 17.25 1.31 -4.37
C VAL A 62 17.07 1.86 -5.79
N ARG A 63 15.87 1.72 -6.37
CA ARG A 63 15.56 2.17 -7.74
C ARG A 63 15.59 3.69 -7.89
N TRP A 64 15.15 4.43 -6.88
CA TRP A 64 14.96 5.88 -6.95
C TRP A 64 15.91 6.68 -6.04
N ARG A 65 16.96 6.06 -5.50
CA ARG A 65 17.89 6.66 -4.52
C ARG A 65 18.48 8.03 -4.94
N ILE A 66 18.63 8.27 -6.25
CA ILE A 66 19.22 9.50 -6.80
C ILE A 66 18.22 10.68 -6.84
N HIS A 67 16.94 10.43 -6.62
CA HIS A 67 15.87 11.44 -6.62
C HIS A 67 15.40 11.81 -5.21
N PHE A 68 16.16 11.43 -4.18
CA PHE A 68 15.87 11.81 -2.80
C PHE A 68 16.20 13.29 -2.58
N GLU A 69 15.24 14.14 -2.90
CA GLU A 69 15.30 15.57 -2.64
C GLU A 69 15.16 15.88 -1.15
N ARG A 70 15.73 17.01 -0.70
CA ARG A 70 15.59 17.51 0.68
C ARG A 70 14.13 17.73 1.10
N SER A 71 13.23 17.92 0.13
CA SER A 71 11.78 18.02 0.34
C SER A 71 11.19 16.77 0.99
N LEU A 72 11.76 15.59 0.74
CA LEU A 72 11.31 14.35 1.37
C LEU A 72 11.58 14.33 2.87
N ALA A 73 12.67 14.93 3.34
CA ALA A 73 12.98 15.01 4.76
C ALA A 73 11.87 15.77 5.52
N TRP A 74 11.35 16.86 4.95
CA TRP A 74 10.22 17.60 5.51
C TRP A 74 8.93 16.78 5.55
N TYR A 75 8.67 16.00 4.50
CA TYR A 75 7.55 15.08 4.48
C TYR A 75 7.64 14.04 5.59
N LEU A 76 8.83 13.45 5.80
CA LEU A 76 9.05 12.43 6.84
C LEU A 76 8.83 12.96 8.26
N VAL A 77 9.23 14.21 8.54
CA VAL A 77 9.03 14.85 9.85
C VAL A 77 7.54 14.96 10.21
N GLY A 78 6.66 15.19 9.24
CA GLY A 78 5.21 15.18 9.46
C GLY A 78 4.62 13.76 9.46
N ALA A 79 5.04 12.94 8.50
CA ALA A 79 4.44 11.62 8.26
C ALA A 79 4.73 10.61 9.38
N VAL A 80 5.96 10.57 9.89
CA VAL A 80 6.36 9.56 10.91
C VAL A 80 5.61 9.75 12.24
N PRO A 81 5.55 10.96 12.84
CA PRO A 81 4.77 11.17 14.06
C PRO A 81 3.27 10.93 13.88
N LEU A 82 2.69 11.37 12.76
CA LEU A 82 1.27 11.15 12.49
C LEU A 82 0.94 9.66 12.30
N ALA A 83 1.82 8.89 11.65
CA ALA A 83 1.67 7.44 11.54
C ALA A 83 1.75 6.75 12.91
N TYR A 84 2.66 7.20 13.78
CA TYR A 84 2.73 6.70 15.15
C TYR A 84 1.45 6.99 15.94
N LEU A 85 0.97 8.24 15.91
CA LEU A 85 -0.27 8.63 16.58
C LEU A 85 -1.47 7.85 16.04
N GLY A 86 -1.57 7.67 14.72
CA GLY A 86 -2.61 6.85 14.10
C GLY A 86 -2.55 5.38 14.53
N GLY A 87 -1.35 4.81 14.66
CA GLY A 87 -1.15 3.43 15.12
C GLY A 87 -1.47 3.18 16.59
N GLN A 88 -1.48 4.21 17.43
CA GLN A 88 -1.89 4.11 18.84
C GLN A 88 -3.42 4.11 19.01
N LEU A 89 -4.18 4.47 17.98
CA LEU A 89 -5.64 4.49 18.04
C LEU A 89 -6.17 3.06 18.17
N ARG A 90 -6.79 2.76 19.31
CA ARG A 90 -7.52 1.51 19.53
C ARG A 90 -8.89 1.60 18.89
N ILE A 91 -8.97 1.14 17.64
CA ILE A 91 -10.19 1.11 16.84
C ILE A 91 -10.76 -0.31 16.88
N TYR A 92 -12.08 -0.45 17.01
CA TYR A 92 -12.74 -1.75 16.90
C TYR A 92 -12.49 -2.35 15.51
N GLU A 93 -12.25 -3.66 15.45
CA GLU A 93 -11.88 -4.37 14.23
C GLU A 93 -12.85 -4.13 13.08
N GLU A 94 -14.16 -4.15 13.36
CA GLU A 94 -15.21 -3.89 12.38
C GLU A 94 -15.09 -2.48 11.78
N THR A 95 -14.84 -1.47 12.61
CA THR A 95 -14.64 -0.09 12.17
C THR A 95 -13.39 0.04 11.31
N LEU A 96 -12.28 -0.59 11.70
CA LEU A 96 -11.05 -0.58 10.90
C LEU A 96 -11.28 -1.21 9.53
N ARG A 97 -12.01 -2.33 9.48
CA ARG A 97 -12.33 -3.06 8.25
C ARG A 97 -13.18 -2.21 7.30
N ILE A 98 -14.17 -1.48 7.82
CA ILE A 98 -15.01 -0.56 7.04
C ILE A 98 -14.17 0.61 6.50
N ILE A 99 -13.34 1.24 7.34
CA ILE A 99 -12.48 2.36 6.92
C ILE A 99 -11.52 1.91 5.82
N MET A 100 -10.83 0.78 6.01
CA MET A 100 -9.90 0.20 5.04
C MET A 100 -10.59 -0.11 3.71
N GLY A 101 -11.76 -0.78 3.75
CA GLY A 101 -12.52 -1.11 2.55
C GLY A 101 -12.99 0.14 1.80
N GLY A 102 -13.51 1.13 2.53
CA GLY A 102 -13.92 2.42 1.96
C GLY A 102 -12.76 3.16 1.30
N ALA A 103 -11.60 3.22 1.97
CA ALA A 103 -10.39 3.85 1.43
C ALA A 103 -9.92 3.20 0.12
N ILE A 104 -9.96 1.85 0.04
CA ILE A 104 -9.59 1.13 -1.18
C ILE A 104 -10.57 1.42 -2.32
N ILE A 105 -11.88 1.40 -2.05
CA ILE A 105 -12.90 1.71 -3.06
C ILE A 105 -12.73 3.14 -3.58
N LEU A 106 -12.59 4.11 -2.67
CA LEU A 106 -12.38 5.52 -3.03
C LEU A 106 -11.11 5.71 -3.84
N SER A 107 -10.01 5.07 -3.45
CA SER A 107 -8.76 5.09 -4.20
C SER A 107 -8.91 4.47 -5.60
N GLY A 108 -9.65 3.37 -5.71
CA GLY A 108 -9.92 2.71 -7.00
C GLY A 108 -10.73 3.60 -7.93
N ILE A 109 -11.79 4.23 -7.42
CA ILE A 109 -12.59 5.20 -8.17
C ILE A 109 -11.72 6.40 -8.59
N ALA A 110 -10.95 6.96 -7.66
CA ALA A 110 -10.06 8.08 -7.96
C ALA A 110 -9.05 7.74 -9.06
N ALA A 111 -8.48 6.54 -9.03
CA ALA A 111 -7.56 6.06 -10.07
C ALA A 111 -8.24 5.89 -11.44
N LEU A 112 -9.48 5.39 -11.49
CA LEU A 112 -10.24 5.25 -12.73
C LEU A 112 -10.63 6.61 -13.34
N VAL A 113 -10.96 7.59 -12.49
CA VAL A 113 -11.36 8.94 -12.91
C VAL A 113 -10.14 9.80 -13.27
N ALA A 114 -8.96 9.51 -12.70
CA ALA A 114 -7.72 10.21 -12.98
C ALA A 114 -7.25 9.96 -14.43
N THR A 115 -7.78 10.74 -15.37
CA THR A 115 -7.36 10.80 -16.78
C THR A 115 -6.32 11.88 -17.04
N ALA A 116 -5.84 12.56 -15.99
CA ALA A 116 -4.88 13.64 -16.12
C ALA A 116 -3.60 13.11 -16.79
N PRO A 117 -3.16 13.72 -17.91
CA PRO A 117 -1.92 13.31 -18.56
C PRO A 117 -0.77 13.48 -17.56
N LEU A 118 0.02 12.42 -17.37
CA LEU A 118 1.24 12.48 -16.58
C LEU A 118 2.10 13.58 -17.17
N ARG A 119 2.25 14.69 -16.43
CA ARG A 119 3.08 15.81 -16.86
C ARG A 119 4.53 15.33 -16.85
N THR A 120 5.00 14.84 -17.98
CA THR A 120 6.40 14.51 -18.21
C THR A 120 7.20 15.80 -18.19
N ARG A 121 7.81 16.11 -17.05
CA ARG A 121 8.87 17.12 -17.00
C ARG A 121 10.04 16.52 -17.77
N SER A 122 10.38 17.08 -18.94
CA SER A 122 11.62 16.68 -19.60
C SER A 122 12.75 16.94 -18.63
N ILE A 123 13.43 15.87 -18.22
CA ILE A 123 14.66 15.98 -17.47
C ILE A 123 15.69 16.39 -18.53
N ASN A 124 15.77 17.69 -18.81
CA ASN A 124 16.77 18.20 -19.72
C ASN A 124 18.13 17.79 -19.16
N ALA A 125 18.87 17.04 -19.96
CA ALA A 125 20.24 16.64 -19.74
C ALA A 125 21.06 17.85 -19.30
N ALA A 126 21.66 17.75 -18.12
CA ALA A 126 22.75 18.59 -17.67
C ALA A 126 23.97 17.69 -17.49
#